data_AF-A0A9X7SUW8-F1
#
_entry.id   AF-A0A9X7SUW8-F1
#
_cell.length_a   1.000
_cell.length_b   1.000
_cell.length_c   1.000
_cell.angle_alpha   90.00
_cell.angle_beta   90.00
_cell.angle_gamma   90.00
#
_symmetry.space_group_name_H-M   'P 1'
#
loop_
_entity.id
_entity.type
_entity.pdbx_description
1 polymer ?
#
loop_
_entity_poly.entity_id
_entity_poly.type
_entity_poly.pdbx_seq_one_letter_code
_entity_poly.pdbx_strand_id
1 'polypeptide(L)'
;MKIGDGPRPKLDMIKTADSRRNPQLEKLNFGTMMQGEDERMSQELLNRLLGDIDRMGQILARSRSVRDFYSYKNLVKQFMEEAVKYGVALDDRRGMNRRGRSRLYKIVKQVDAELLRLTDELLSDQAPTIDLLARIGEIRGMLINLYF
;
A
#
# COMPACT_ATOMS: atom_id res chain seq x y z
N MET A 1 42.57 61.45 -40.15
CA MET A 1 41.35 61.05 -39.40
C MET A 1 41.37 59.53 -39.31
N LYS A 2 41.62 58.96 -38.12
CA LYS A 2 41.69 57.50 -37.86
C LYS A 2 40.29 57.01 -37.48
N ILE A 3 39.82 55.91 -38.06
CA ILE A 3 38.65 55.18 -37.56
C ILE A 3 39.09 53.72 -37.37
N GLY A 4 38.91 53.22 -36.15
CA GLY A 4 39.69 52.14 -35.57
C GLY A 4 39.25 50.72 -35.88
N ASP A 5 40.24 49.84 -35.96
CA ASP A 5 40.12 48.40 -35.77
C ASP A 5 39.89 48.09 -34.28
N GLY A 6 38.63 47.81 -33.94
CA GLY A 6 38.26 47.23 -32.65
C GLY A 6 38.31 45.69 -32.70
N PRO A 7 38.73 45.00 -31.63
CA PRO A 7 38.77 43.54 -31.60
C PRO A 7 37.36 42.97 -31.65
N ARG A 8 37.04 42.23 -32.71
CA ARG A 8 35.78 41.47 -32.81
C ARG A 8 35.84 40.29 -31.85
N PRO A 9 34.86 40.09 -30.95
CA PRO A 9 34.83 38.89 -30.14
C PRO A 9 34.58 37.69 -31.06
N LYS A 10 35.46 36.70 -30.98
CA LYS A 10 35.20 35.38 -31.60
C LYS A 10 34.03 34.79 -30.83
N LEU A 11 32.88 34.70 -31.48
CA LEU A 11 31.74 33.95 -30.99
C LEU A 11 32.20 32.48 -30.94
N ASP A 12 32.54 31.99 -29.77
CA ASP A 12 32.70 30.56 -29.56
C ASP A 12 31.37 29.92 -29.92
N MET A 13 31.37 29.22 -31.05
CA MET A 13 30.30 28.30 -31.38
C MET A 13 30.29 27.26 -30.27
N ILE A 14 29.42 27.47 -29.28
CA ILE A 14 28.92 26.39 -28.45
C ILE A 14 28.36 25.40 -29.47
N LYS A 15 29.14 24.36 -29.77
CA LYS A 15 28.61 23.13 -30.34
C LYS A 15 27.57 22.68 -29.31
N THR A 16 26.33 23.10 -29.51
CA THR A 16 25.18 22.39 -28.99
C THR A 16 25.29 21.01 -29.61
N ALA A 17 25.99 20.12 -28.90
CA ALA A 17 25.87 18.71 -29.11
C ALA A 17 24.36 18.45 -29.09
N ASP A 18 23.83 18.07 -30.25
CA ASP A 18 22.49 17.58 -30.44
C ASP A 18 22.25 16.46 -29.43
N SER A 19 21.83 16.84 -28.23
CA SER A 19 21.11 15.97 -27.35
C SER A 19 19.76 15.83 -28.01
N ARG A 20 19.67 14.90 -28.96
CA ARG A 20 18.40 14.34 -29.41
C ARG A 20 17.72 13.80 -28.15
N ARG A 21 16.99 14.65 -27.44
CA ARG A 21 16.08 14.25 -26.36
C ARG A 21 15.08 13.33 -27.02
N ASN A 22 15.28 12.03 -26.85
CA ASN A 22 14.39 11.05 -27.41
C ASN A 22 13.08 11.12 -26.62
N PRO A 23 11.97 11.60 -27.20
CA PRO A 23 10.72 11.80 -26.46
C PRO A 23 10.14 10.47 -25.92
N GLN A 24 10.58 9.32 -26.44
CA GLN A 24 10.27 8.01 -25.87
C GLN A 24 10.99 7.74 -24.54
N LEU A 25 12.23 8.20 -24.36
CA LEU A 25 12.98 8.04 -23.11
C LEU A 25 12.39 8.90 -21.98
N GLU A 26 11.89 10.11 -22.28
CA GLU A 26 11.20 10.94 -21.28
C GLU A 26 9.84 10.37 -20.87
N LYS A 27 9.07 9.80 -21.81
CA LYS A 27 7.79 9.14 -21.50
C LYS A 27 7.98 7.88 -20.64
N LEU A 28 9.04 7.11 -20.89
CA LEU A 28 9.41 5.95 -20.06
C LEU A 28 9.79 6.37 -18.63
N ASN A 29 10.52 7.48 -18.48
CA ASN A 29 10.89 8.01 -17.16
C ASN A 29 9.67 8.53 -16.38
N PHE A 30 8.75 9.24 -17.04
CA PHE A 30 7.52 9.73 -16.38
C PHE A 30 6.60 8.58 -15.94
N GLY A 31 6.40 7.58 -16.81
CA GLY A 31 5.59 6.40 -16.47
C GLY A 31 6.15 5.62 -15.28
N THR A 32 7.48 5.44 -15.23
CA THR A 32 8.15 4.76 -14.12
C THR A 32 8.07 5.58 -12.82
N MET A 33 8.18 6.90 -12.91
CA MET A 33 8.04 7.80 -11.76
C MET A 33 6.62 7.78 -11.19
N MET A 34 5.59 7.87 -12.04
CA MET A 34 4.19 7.75 -11.61
C MET A 34 3.90 6.41 -10.93
N GLN A 35 4.42 5.31 -11.50
CA GLN A 35 4.26 3.98 -10.92
C GLN A 35 4.90 3.85 -9.54
N GLY A 36 6.06 4.46 -9.32
CA GLY A 36 6.73 4.48 -8.02
C GLY A 36 5.97 5.30 -6.98
N GLU A 37 5.40 6.44 -7.38
CA GLU A 37 4.57 7.26 -6.50
C GLU A 37 3.25 6.56 -6.13
N ASP A 38 2.58 5.90 -7.08
CA ASP A 38 1.38 5.09 -6.80
C ASP A 38 1.66 3.97 -5.79
N GLU A 39 2.79 3.27 -5.93
CA GLU A 39 3.19 2.24 -4.97
C GLU A 39 3.40 2.83 -3.58
N ARG A 40 4.12 3.95 -3.47
CA ARG A 40 4.34 4.63 -2.19
C ARG A 40 3.03 5.06 -1.53
N MET A 41 2.11 5.64 -2.29
CA MET A 41 0.79 6.04 -1.77
C MET A 41 0.00 4.84 -1.25
N SER A 42 -0.05 3.72 -1.96
CA SER A 42 -0.72 2.51 -1.48
C SER A 42 -0.06 1.96 -0.22
N GLN A 43 1.28 1.96 -0.13
CA GLN A 43 1.99 1.54 1.09
C GLN A 43 1.67 2.44 2.29
N GLU A 44 1.65 3.75 2.10
CA GLU A 44 1.28 4.72 3.14
C GLU A 44 -0.17 4.54 3.60
N LEU A 45 -1.10 4.29 2.67
CA LEU A 45 -2.50 4.01 2.98
C LEU A 45 -2.64 2.72 3.79
N LEU A 46 -1.97 1.63 3.38
CA LEU A 46 -2.00 0.35 4.09
C LEU A 46 -1.44 0.48 5.50
N ASN A 47 -0.34 1.21 5.69
CA ASN A 47 0.22 1.48 7.02
C ASN A 47 -0.75 2.28 7.90
N ARG A 48 -1.44 3.28 7.32
CA ARG A 48 -2.48 4.05 8.04
C ARG A 48 -3.64 3.17 8.47
N LEU A 49 -4.19 2.38 7.54
CA LEU A 49 -5.28 1.45 7.82
C LEU A 49 -4.90 0.43 8.89
N LEU A 50 -3.68 -0.11 8.85
CA LEU A 50 -3.20 -1.02 9.88
C LEU A 50 -3.15 -0.36 11.27
N GLY A 51 -2.70 0.89 11.34
CA GLY A 51 -2.73 1.68 12.57
C GLY A 51 -4.15 1.96 13.08
N ASP A 52 -5.10 2.19 12.17
CA ASP A 52 -6.52 2.37 12.51
C ASP A 52 -7.14 1.08 13.04
N ILE A 53 -6.81 -0.06 12.42
CA ILE A 53 -7.21 -1.41 12.87
C ILE A 53 -6.66 -1.69 14.27
N ASP A 54 -5.39 -1.37 14.54
CA ASP A 54 -4.77 -1.56 15.85
C ASP A 54 -5.51 -0.76 16.93
N ARG A 55 -5.80 0.52 16.67
CA ARG A 55 -6.56 1.37 17.59
C ARG A 55 -7.98 0.86 17.81
N MET A 56 -8.68 0.51 16.73
CA MET A 56 -10.06 0.03 16.82
C MET A 56 -10.15 -1.34 17.50
N GLY A 57 -9.14 -2.20 17.31
CA GLY A 57 -9.04 -3.48 18.01
C GLY A 57 -8.91 -3.30 19.52
N GLN A 58 -8.09 -2.35 19.98
CA GLN A 58 -8.00 -2.03 21.41
C GLN A 58 -9.32 -1.49 21.98
N ILE A 59 -10.04 -0.68 21.22
CA ILE A 59 -11.38 -0.19 21.61
C ILE A 59 -12.35 -1.37 21.71
N LEU A 60 -12.41 -2.22 20.69
CA LEU A 60 -13.28 -3.39 20.63
C LEU A 60 -13.04 -4.36 21.80
N ALA A 61 -11.78 -4.66 22.12
CA ALA A 61 -11.45 -5.55 23.23
C ALA A 61 -11.95 -5.03 24.60
N ARG A 62 -12.03 -3.70 24.75
CA ARG A 62 -12.50 -3.05 25.99
C ARG A 62 -14.01 -2.90 26.03
N SER A 63 -14.61 -2.45 24.93
CA SER A 63 -16.05 -2.16 24.87
C SER A 63 -16.89 -3.41 24.67
N ARG A 64 -16.34 -4.42 23.99
CA ARG A 64 -17.02 -5.65 23.57
C ARG A 64 -18.36 -5.39 22.87
N SER A 65 -18.46 -4.26 22.18
CA SER A 65 -19.71 -3.84 21.58
C SER A 65 -19.82 -4.30 20.12
N VAL A 66 -21.03 -4.70 19.71
CA VAL A 66 -21.32 -5.04 18.32
C VAL A 66 -21.05 -3.85 17.39
N ARG A 67 -21.30 -2.62 17.85
CA ARG A 67 -21.00 -1.39 17.10
C ARG A 67 -19.52 -1.28 16.79
N ASP A 68 -18.67 -1.49 17.78
CA ASP A 68 -17.22 -1.41 17.62
C ASP A 68 -16.69 -2.56 16.77
N PHE A 69 -17.32 -3.74 16.85
CA PHE A 69 -17.01 -4.85 15.95
C PHE A 69 -17.30 -4.49 14.48
N TYR A 70 -18.43 -3.85 14.19
CA TYR A 70 -18.73 -3.37 12.84
C TYR A 70 -17.68 -2.37 12.33
N SER A 71 -17.26 -1.43 13.17
CA SER A 71 -16.19 -0.47 12.83
C SER A 71 -14.87 -1.17 12.56
N TYR A 72 -14.47 -2.12 13.42
CA TYR A 72 -13.26 -2.93 13.25
C TYR A 72 -13.31 -3.74 11.95
N LYS A 73 -14.40 -4.48 11.71
CA LYS A 73 -14.62 -5.28 10.50
C LYS A 73 -14.54 -4.44 9.23
N ASN A 74 -15.10 -3.23 9.24
CA ASN A 74 -15.04 -2.33 8.10
C ASN A 74 -13.61 -1.86 7.79
N LEU A 75 -12.80 -1.57 8.80
CA LEU A 75 -11.40 -1.22 8.62
C LEU A 75 -10.60 -2.41 8.06
N VAL A 76 -10.82 -3.62 8.59
CA VAL A 76 -10.20 -4.85 8.08
C VAL A 76 -10.58 -5.09 6.61
N LYS A 77 -11.86 -4.90 6.26
CA LYS A 77 -12.33 -5.00 4.87
C LYS A 77 -11.61 -4.00 3.95
N GLN A 78 -11.55 -2.72 4.32
CA GLN A 78 -10.88 -1.69 3.54
C GLN A 78 -9.39 -2.01 3.34
N PHE A 79 -8.71 -2.49 4.38
CA PHE A 79 -7.32 -2.93 4.27
C PHE A 79 -7.17 -4.07 3.27
N MET A 80 -8.01 -5.11 3.37
CA MET A 80 -7.93 -6.24 2.45
C MET A 80 -8.17 -5.82 1.00
N GLU A 81 -9.15 -4.94 0.74
CA GLU A 81 -9.42 -4.42 -0.60
C GLU A 81 -8.19 -3.70 -1.20
N GLU A 82 -7.56 -2.82 -0.43
CA GLU A 82 -6.36 -2.11 -0.89
C GLU A 82 -5.15 -3.05 -1.03
N ALA A 83 -4.98 -4.01 -0.12
CA ALA A 83 -3.88 -4.97 -0.17
C ALA A 83 -4.01 -5.93 -1.36
N VAL A 84 -5.22 -6.37 -1.69
CA VAL A 84 -5.49 -7.18 -2.90
C VAL A 84 -5.19 -6.36 -4.15
N LYS A 85 -5.67 -5.11 -4.22
CA LYS A 85 -5.43 -4.22 -5.36
C LYS A 85 -3.92 -3.98 -5.58
N TYR A 86 -3.20 -3.69 -4.50
CA TYR A 86 -1.74 -3.51 -4.51
C TYR A 86 -1.02 -4.80 -4.92
N GLY A 87 -1.39 -5.94 -4.32
CA GLY A 87 -0.79 -7.24 -4.61
C GLY A 87 -0.99 -7.70 -6.05
N VAL A 88 -2.18 -7.52 -6.62
CA VAL A 88 -2.46 -7.81 -8.04
C VAL A 88 -1.63 -6.91 -8.97
N ALA A 89 -1.52 -5.61 -8.66
CA ALA A 89 -0.72 -4.68 -9.44
C ALA A 89 0.78 -5.04 -9.42
N LEU A 90 1.29 -5.64 -8.34
CA LEU A 90 2.66 -6.16 -8.26
C LEU A 90 2.84 -7.51 -8.99
N ASP A 91 1.86 -8.42 -8.89
CA ASP A 91 1.87 -9.75 -9.52
C ASP A 91 1.96 -9.61 -11.05
N ASP A 92 1.15 -8.71 -11.63
CA ASP A 92 1.13 -8.40 -13.06
C ASP A 92 2.47 -7.79 -13.54
N ARG A 93 3.18 -7.04 -12.68
CA ARG A 93 4.50 -6.46 -12.99
C ARG A 93 5.64 -7.49 -12.92
N ARG A 94 5.60 -8.39 -11.94
CA ARG A 94 6.67 -9.38 -11.67
C ARG A 94 6.49 -10.69 -12.43
N GLY A 95 5.41 -10.83 -13.20
CA GLY A 95 5.09 -12.06 -13.95
C GLY A 95 4.82 -13.25 -13.02
N MET A 96 4.30 -12.98 -11.83
CA MET A 96 4.24 -13.96 -10.77
C MET A 96 2.99 -14.86 -10.93
N ASN A 97 3.22 -16.17 -10.79
CA ASN A 97 2.34 -17.23 -11.30
C ASN A 97 0.99 -17.32 -10.54
N ARG A 98 -0.01 -18.04 -11.10
CA ARG A 98 -1.31 -18.43 -10.46
C ARG A 98 -1.23 -18.84 -8.97
N ARG A 99 -0.08 -19.32 -8.51
CA ARG A 99 0.21 -19.66 -7.11
C ARG A 99 0.15 -18.46 -6.16
N GLY A 100 0.55 -17.26 -6.58
CA GLY A 100 0.48 -16.02 -5.78
C GLY A 100 -0.96 -15.65 -5.45
N ARG A 101 -1.82 -15.57 -6.47
CA ARG A 101 -3.27 -15.36 -6.31
C ARG A 101 -3.93 -16.39 -5.40
N SER A 102 -3.58 -17.67 -5.51
CA SER A 102 -4.14 -18.71 -4.63
C SER A 102 -3.79 -18.52 -3.15
N ARG A 103 -2.57 -18.06 -2.84
CA ARG A 103 -2.15 -17.75 -1.46
C ARG A 103 -2.96 -16.56 -0.92
N LEU A 104 -3.12 -15.52 -1.73
CA LEU A 104 -3.87 -14.33 -1.37
C LEU A 104 -5.33 -14.65 -1.03
N TYR A 105 -6.02 -15.43 -1.87
CA TYR A 105 -7.38 -15.89 -1.57
C TYR A 105 -7.47 -16.75 -0.31
N LYS A 106 -6.44 -17.56 -0.04
CA LYS A 106 -6.40 -18.36 1.19
C LYS A 106 -6.31 -17.46 2.42
N ILE A 107 -5.46 -16.44 2.41
CA ILE A 107 -5.32 -15.49 3.52
C ILE A 107 -6.64 -14.74 3.76
N VAL A 108 -7.28 -14.23 2.70
CA VAL A 108 -8.58 -13.54 2.81
C VAL A 108 -9.63 -14.44 3.50
N LYS A 109 -9.73 -15.71 3.08
CA LYS A 109 -10.63 -16.69 3.73
C LYS A 109 -10.29 -16.94 5.20
N GLN A 110 -9.02 -16.93 5.56
CA GLN A 110 -8.59 -17.11 6.95
C GLN A 110 -8.95 -15.89 7.81
N VAL A 111 -8.78 -14.67 7.27
CA VAL A 111 -9.20 -13.44 7.95
C VAL A 111 -10.71 -13.44 8.18
N ASP A 112 -11.52 -13.80 7.18
CA ASP A 112 -12.97 -13.91 7.33
C ASP A 112 -13.36 -14.92 8.41
N ALA A 113 -12.68 -16.07 8.47
CA ALA A 113 -12.92 -17.08 9.49
C ALA A 113 -12.58 -16.58 10.91
N GLU A 114 -11.48 -15.84 11.10
CA GLU A 114 -11.17 -15.27 12.41
C GLU A 114 -12.11 -14.13 12.80
N LEU A 115 -12.61 -13.33 11.84
CA LEU A 115 -13.65 -12.32 12.12
C LEU A 115 -14.94 -12.97 12.64
N LEU A 116 -15.32 -14.14 12.11
CA LEU A 116 -16.46 -14.90 12.63
C LEU A 116 -16.19 -15.40 14.05
N ARG A 117 -15.04 -16.00 14.31
CA ARG A 117 -14.68 -16.46 15.67
C ARG A 117 -14.61 -15.33 16.68
N LEU A 118 -14.09 -14.17 16.28
CA LEU A 118 -14.09 -12.96 17.11
C LEU A 118 -15.53 -12.52 17.45
N THR A 119 -16.46 -12.68 16.51
CA THR A 119 -17.89 -12.43 16.77
C THR A 119 -18.45 -13.40 17.81
N ASP A 120 -18.14 -14.68 17.70
CA ASP A 120 -18.60 -15.71 18.65
C ASP A 120 -18.08 -15.42 20.07
N GLU A 121 -16.83 -14.98 20.20
CA GLU A 121 -16.27 -14.58 21.49
C GLU A 121 -16.88 -13.31 22.06
N LEU A 122 -17.18 -12.32 21.22
CA LEU A 122 -17.86 -11.10 21.65
C LEU A 122 -19.26 -11.38 22.23
N LEU A 123 -19.94 -12.42 21.72
CA LEU A 123 -21.24 -12.86 22.20
C LEU A 123 -21.15 -13.77 23.43
N SER A 124 -19.94 -14.22 23.79
CA SER A 124 -19.69 -15.06 24.95
C SER A 124 -19.43 -14.19 26.19
N ASP A 125 -20.37 -14.19 27.13
CA ASP A 125 -20.26 -13.44 28.39
C ASP A 125 -19.05 -13.84 29.26
N GLN A 126 -18.43 -15.00 29.00
CA GLN A 126 -17.31 -15.53 29.78
C GLN A 126 -15.94 -15.39 29.10
N ALA A 127 -15.88 -14.89 27.86
CA ALA A 127 -14.60 -14.80 27.16
C ALA A 127 -13.64 -13.84 27.89
N PRO A 128 -12.43 -14.29 28.26
CA PRO A 128 -11.38 -13.42 28.79
C PRO A 128 -10.98 -12.33 27.78
N THR A 129 -10.67 -11.13 28.27
CA THR A 129 -10.21 -10.03 27.38
C THR A 129 -8.90 -10.39 26.66
N ILE A 130 -8.08 -11.24 27.26
CA ILE A 130 -6.82 -11.68 26.66
C ILE A 130 -7.05 -12.52 25.41
N ASP A 131 -8.11 -13.32 25.34
CA ASP A 131 -8.43 -14.17 24.20
C ASP A 131 -8.92 -13.31 23.01
N LEU A 132 -9.75 -12.31 23.32
CA LEU A 132 -10.19 -11.27 22.38
C LEU A 132 -8.99 -10.52 21.78
N LEU A 133 -8.03 -10.12 22.61
CA LEU A 133 -6.80 -9.46 22.16
C LEU A 133 -5.91 -10.39 21.33
N ALA A 134 -5.83 -11.68 21.69
CA ALA A 134 -5.07 -12.66 20.92
C ALA A 134 -5.65 -12.80 19.50
N ARG A 135 -6.97 -12.88 19.36
CA ARG A 135 -7.65 -12.97 18.06
C ARG A 135 -7.48 -11.73 17.21
N ILE A 136 -7.60 -10.55 17.81
CA ILE A 136 -7.30 -9.29 17.13
C ILE A 136 -5.83 -9.27 16.65
N GLY A 137 -4.91 -9.80 17.46
CA GLY A 137 -3.50 -9.96 17.09
C GLY A 137 -3.29 -10.95 15.94
N GLU A 138 -4.01 -12.07 15.91
CA GLU A 138 -3.97 -13.04 14.81
C GLU A 138 -4.47 -12.43 13.49
N ILE A 139 -5.60 -11.71 13.53
CA ILE A 139 -6.13 -10.95 12.39
C ILE A 139 -5.07 -9.97 11.88
N ARG A 140 -4.49 -9.17 12.78
CA ARG A 140 -3.40 -8.25 12.43
C ARG A 140 -2.22 -8.95 11.77
N GLY A 141 -1.78 -10.08 12.32
CA GLY A 141 -0.68 -10.87 11.75
C GLY A 141 -0.99 -11.38 10.33
N MET A 142 -2.23 -11.81 10.09
CA MET A 142 -2.67 -12.21 8.75
C MET A 142 -2.72 -11.03 7.77
N LEU A 143 -3.14 -9.85 8.22
CA LEU A 143 -3.14 -8.64 7.39
C LEU A 143 -1.73 -8.20 7.02
N ILE A 144 -0.78 -8.30 7.95
CA ILE A 144 0.65 -8.08 7.66
C ILE A 144 1.14 -9.06 6.59
N ASN A 145 0.83 -10.35 6.72
CA ASN A 145 1.21 -11.39 5.77
C ASN A 145 0.52 -11.28 4.38
N LEU A 146 -0.57 -10.51 4.29
CA LEU A 146 -1.22 -10.20 3.02
C LEU A 146 -0.44 -9.15 2.23
N TYR A 147 0.29 -8.28 2.93
CA TYR A 147 0.99 -7.12 2.38
C TYR A 147 2.51 -7.30 2.31
N PHE A 148 3.12 -8.02 3.25
CA PHE A 148 4.57 -8.29 3.37
C PHE A 148 4.92 -9.76 3.07
#